data_AF-A0A836W886-F1
#
_entry.id   AF-A0A836W886-F1
#
_cell.length_a   1.000
_cell.length_b   1.000
_cell.length_c   1.000
_cell.angle_alpha   90.00
_cell.angle_beta   90.00
_cell.angle_gamma   90.00
#
_symmetry.space_group_name_H-M   'P 1'
#
loop_
_entity.id
_entity.type
_entity.pdbx_description
1 polymer ?
#
loop_
_entity_poly.entity_id
_entity_poly.type
_entity_poly.pdbx_seq_one_letter_code
_entity_poly.pdbx_strand_id
1 'polypeptide(L)'
;MDIIIGLKQHLNIQLKIDPNVDPRDVNPDKVLELINQELKTREQEVRAIIIRLSELIREMLNYTQLQEMVKNFLDNLIKKQDYATVLMIVLGIVKQLRFASQFDGMYWIKQLLDRGDQKAKNEVYNTLLEQAKKSGLRVYELLDTLKTWLPDRGLEHEKYSLSNEYALKLIIDYAMTAINNFKAVDYGVWPSKYPLFANLNDDNELAQIDLLVSWFFHPGMEYALKHLGEKTYHQLSNQLSQFKKALLEDNSIDNANNLKVIKDLKVFNIILADLVEIWFKILHGFDTKNTHPEVLPISDRLLQQVVLNSDRSQQTFFLRRWWLRQGLFTDEIRKISLAERAKRQRFINERKVILELHKKFKALAR
;
A
#
# COMPACT_ATOMS: atom_id res chain seq x y z
N MET A 1 -25.40 -36.80 -0.92
CA MET A 1 -24.78 -37.82 -1.81
C MET A 1 -24.04 -37.14 -2.96
N ASP A 2 -24.59 -36.05 -3.50
CA ASP A 2 -24.08 -35.38 -4.71
C ASP A 2 -22.76 -34.63 -4.54
N ILE A 3 -22.39 -34.19 -3.33
CA ILE A 3 -21.13 -33.47 -3.08
C ILE A 3 -19.92 -34.42 -3.13
N ILE A 4 -20.03 -35.64 -2.59
CA ILE A 4 -18.96 -36.66 -2.62
C ILE A 4 -18.84 -37.30 -4.00
N ILE A 5 -19.97 -37.49 -4.69
CA ILE A 5 -20.00 -37.93 -6.09
C ILE A 5 -19.42 -36.84 -7.00
N GLY A 6 -19.75 -35.56 -6.74
CA GLY A 6 -19.17 -34.40 -7.39
C GLY A 6 -17.67 -34.25 -7.15
N LEU A 7 -17.21 -34.47 -5.91
CA LEU A 7 -15.79 -34.55 -5.55
C LEU A 7 -15.06 -35.66 -6.32
N LYS A 8 -15.63 -36.87 -6.41
CA LYS A 8 -15.07 -37.99 -7.18
C LYS A 8 -15.02 -37.70 -8.68
N GLN A 9 -16.05 -37.06 -9.24
CA GLN A 9 -16.14 -36.76 -10.66
C GLN A 9 -15.30 -35.56 -11.09
N HIS A 10 -15.21 -34.51 -10.27
CA HIS A 10 -14.52 -33.26 -10.63
C HIS A 10 -13.02 -33.31 -10.33
N LEU A 11 -12.59 -34.07 -9.32
CA LEU A 11 -11.18 -34.15 -8.98
C LEU A 11 -10.39 -35.13 -9.86
N ASN A 12 -11.04 -36.05 -10.59
CA ASN A 12 -10.35 -37.16 -11.29
C ASN A 12 -9.31 -37.87 -10.39
N ILE A 13 -9.49 -37.80 -9.08
CA ILE A 13 -8.67 -38.48 -8.08
C ILE A 13 -9.38 -39.79 -7.80
N GLN A 14 -8.68 -40.91 -7.89
CA GLN A 14 -9.17 -42.19 -7.38
C GLN A 14 -9.18 -42.17 -5.84
N LEU A 15 -10.05 -41.34 -5.26
CA LEU A 15 -10.28 -41.33 -3.82
C LEU A 15 -11.03 -42.61 -3.45
N LYS A 16 -10.30 -43.58 -2.90
CA LYS A 16 -10.89 -44.70 -2.12
C LYS A 16 -11.47 -44.15 -0.82
N ILE A 17 -12.55 -43.38 -0.94
CA ILE A 17 -13.42 -43.05 0.20
C ILE A 17 -14.51 -44.12 0.22
N ASP A 18 -14.62 -44.76 1.39
CA ASP A 18 -15.67 -45.68 1.76
C ASP A 18 -17.05 -45.09 1.40
N PRO A 19 -17.86 -45.77 0.57
CA PRO A 19 -19.15 -45.27 0.12
C PRO A 19 -20.19 -45.03 1.24
N ASN A 20 -19.91 -45.43 2.48
CA ASN A 20 -20.82 -45.27 3.62
C ASN A 20 -20.59 -44.00 4.48
N VAL A 21 -19.73 -43.07 4.07
CA VAL A 21 -19.51 -41.81 4.82
C VAL A 21 -20.67 -40.85 4.56
N ASP A 22 -21.44 -40.50 5.61
CA ASP A 22 -22.49 -39.47 5.54
C ASP A 22 -21.85 -38.13 5.10
N PRO A 23 -22.40 -37.40 4.12
CA PRO A 23 -21.93 -36.07 3.75
C PRO A 23 -21.94 -35.04 4.90
N ARG A 24 -22.64 -35.32 6.00
CA ARG A 24 -22.56 -34.54 7.27
C ARG A 24 -21.37 -34.91 8.15
N ASP A 25 -20.65 -35.96 7.80
CA ASP A 25 -19.56 -36.58 8.57
C ASP A 25 -18.22 -36.53 7.81
N VAL A 26 -18.12 -35.62 6.82
CA VAL A 26 -16.90 -35.37 6.06
C VAL A 26 -15.88 -34.70 6.98
N ASN A 27 -15.02 -35.52 7.59
CA ASN A 27 -13.93 -35.04 8.43
C ASN A 27 -12.97 -34.15 7.60
N PRO A 28 -12.84 -32.86 7.94
CA PRO A 28 -11.92 -31.94 7.27
C PRO A 28 -10.48 -32.46 7.20
N ASP A 29 -10.03 -33.20 8.21
CA ASP A 29 -8.68 -33.77 8.25
C ASP A 29 -8.46 -34.85 7.19
N LYS A 30 -9.50 -35.62 6.85
CA LYS A 30 -9.43 -36.65 5.82
C LYS A 30 -9.38 -36.05 4.43
N VAL A 31 -10.12 -34.96 4.19
CA VAL A 31 -10.00 -34.16 2.95
C VAL A 31 -8.59 -33.57 2.83
N LEU A 32 -8.04 -33.09 3.95
CA LEU A 32 -6.70 -32.52 4.03
C LEU A 32 -5.59 -33.55 3.77
N GLU A 33 -5.73 -34.75 4.31
CA GLU A 33 -4.81 -35.86 4.06
C GLU A 33 -4.78 -36.25 2.58
N LEU A 34 -5.95 -36.31 1.95
CA LEU A 34 -6.11 -36.63 0.54
C LEU A 34 -5.54 -35.54 -0.38
N ILE A 35 -5.77 -34.27 -0.05
CA ILE A 35 -5.13 -33.14 -0.74
C ILE A 35 -3.60 -33.23 -0.60
N ASN A 36 -3.08 -33.51 0.60
CA ASN A 36 -1.63 -33.60 0.83
C ASN A 36 -0.96 -34.78 0.10
N GLN A 37 -1.67 -35.90 -0.09
CA GLN A 37 -1.15 -37.05 -0.85
C GLN A 37 -1.00 -36.74 -2.34
N GLU A 38 -1.95 -36.03 -2.94
CA GLU A 38 -1.90 -35.65 -4.36
C GLU A 38 -0.91 -34.50 -4.63
N LEU A 39 -0.74 -33.57 -3.70
CA LEU A 39 0.15 -32.41 -3.85
C LEU A 39 1.65 -32.73 -3.89
N LYS A 40 2.07 -33.96 -3.59
CA LYS A 40 3.47 -34.38 -3.73
C LYS A 40 3.93 -34.51 -5.20
N THR A 41 3.02 -34.35 -6.16
CA THR A 41 3.26 -34.60 -7.58
C THR A 41 2.95 -33.33 -8.41
N ARG A 42 3.99 -32.62 -8.85
CA ARG A 42 4.03 -31.63 -9.96
C ARG A 42 3.15 -30.36 -9.85
N GLU A 43 3.83 -29.21 -10.01
CA GLU A 43 3.28 -27.84 -9.96
C GLU A 43 2.10 -27.54 -10.93
N GLN A 44 1.98 -28.29 -12.04
CA GLN A 44 0.84 -28.20 -12.96
C GLN A 44 -0.46 -28.77 -12.36
N GLU A 45 -0.38 -29.75 -11.46
CA GLU A 45 -1.55 -30.33 -10.79
C GLU A 45 -2.11 -29.38 -9.72
N VAL A 46 -1.25 -28.56 -9.09
CA VAL A 46 -1.67 -27.56 -8.09
C VAL A 46 -2.68 -26.56 -8.68
N ARG A 47 -2.48 -26.08 -9.91
CA ARG A 47 -3.46 -25.17 -10.55
C ARG A 47 -4.80 -25.85 -10.80
N ALA A 48 -4.80 -27.10 -11.27
CA ALA A 48 -6.01 -27.86 -11.51
C ALA A 48 -6.76 -28.12 -10.19
N ILE A 49 -6.03 -28.46 -9.13
CA ILE A 49 -6.58 -28.63 -7.77
C ILE A 49 -7.22 -27.32 -7.28
N ILE A 50 -6.55 -26.18 -7.45
CA ILE A 50 -7.10 -24.87 -7.06
C ILE A 50 -8.41 -24.60 -7.80
N ILE A 51 -8.47 -24.83 -9.12
CA ILE A 51 -9.69 -24.62 -9.91
C ILE A 51 -10.84 -25.44 -9.36
N ARG A 52 -10.63 -26.74 -9.22
CA ARG A 52 -11.66 -27.69 -8.78
C ARG A 52 -12.11 -27.44 -7.34
N LEU A 53 -11.18 -27.14 -6.44
CA LEU A 53 -11.50 -26.76 -5.06
C LEU A 53 -12.27 -25.44 -5.01
N SER A 54 -11.93 -24.47 -5.86
CA SER A 54 -12.66 -23.20 -5.91
C SER A 54 -14.09 -23.40 -6.41
N GLU A 55 -14.29 -24.22 -7.45
CA GLU A 55 -15.63 -24.58 -7.95
C GLU A 55 -16.49 -25.25 -6.88
N LEU A 56 -15.90 -26.23 -6.17
CA LEU A 56 -16.58 -26.89 -5.07
C LEU A 56 -16.93 -25.93 -3.93
N ILE A 57 -15.96 -25.11 -3.49
CA ILE A 57 -16.19 -24.14 -2.42
C ILE A 57 -17.28 -23.15 -2.84
N ARG A 58 -17.26 -22.68 -4.09
CA ARG A 58 -18.28 -21.79 -4.63
C ARG A 58 -19.67 -22.39 -4.52
N GLU A 59 -19.81 -23.67 -4.87
CA GLU A 59 -21.09 -24.38 -4.76
C GLU A 59 -21.49 -24.56 -3.28
N MET A 60 -20.55 -24.93 -2.40
CA MET A 60 -20.82 -25.07 -0.96
C MET A 60 -21.29 -23.75 -0.33
N LEU A 61 -20.75 -22.61 -0.76
CA LEU A 61 -21.12 -21.29 -0.23
C LEU A 61 -22.58 -20.90 -0.52
N ASN A 62 -23.22 -21.52 -1.52
CA ASN A 62 -24.65 -21.33 -1.81
C ASN A 62 -25.56 -21.94 -0.73
N TYR A 63 -25.02 -22.80 0.14
CA TYR A 63 -25.77 -23.45 1.22
C TYR A 63 -25.26 -22.96 2.59
N THR A 64 -26.09 -22.21 3.32
CA THR A 64 -25.72 -21.59 4.62
C THR A 64 -25.10 -22.59 5.61
N GLN A 65 -25.66 -23.80 5.68
CA GLN A 65 -25.17 -24.89 6.55
C GLN A 65 -23.75 -25.39 6.24
N LEU A 66 -23.22 -25.13 5.03
CA LEU A 66 -21.89 -25.55 4.61
C LEU A 66 -20.85 -24.43 4.70
N GLN A 67 -21.26 -23.18 4.93
CA GLN A 67 -20.35 -22.04 5.02
C GLN A 67 -19.37 -22.18 6.18
N GLU A 68 -19.83 -22.70 7.33
CA GLU A 68 -18.97 -22.98 8.48
C GLU A 68 -17.94 -24.09 8.17
N MET A 69 -18.33 -25.11 7.39
CA MET A 69 -17.42 -26.16 6.96
C MET A 69 -16.31 -25.61 6.04
N VAL A 70 -16.66 -24.72 5.09
CA VAL A 70 -15.67 -24.04 4.24
C VAL A 70 -14.70 -23.22 5.09
N LYS A 71 -15.21 -22.49 6.09
CA LYS A 71 -14.38 -21.70 7.00
C LYS A 71 -13.41 -22.59 7.79
N ASN A 72 -13.92 -23.65 8.41
CA ASN A 72 -13.10 -24.59 9.18
C ASN A 72 -12.05 -25.28 8.31
N PHE A 73 -12.39 -25.62 7.06
CA PHE A 73 -11.46 -26.19 6.09
C PHE A 73 -10.30 -25.23 5.79
N LEU A 74 -10.58 -23.98 5.43
CA LEU A 74 -9.54 -22.98 5.13
C LEU A 74 -8.70 -22.63 6.37
N ASP A 75 -9.32 -22.51 7.54
CA ASP A 75 -8.60 -22.28 8.79
C ASP A 75 -7.66 -23.44 9.12
N ASN A 76 -8.11 -24.69 8.92
CA ASN A 76 -7.27 -25.87 9.13
C ASN A 76 -6.09 -25.93 8.15
N LEU A 77 -6.31 -25.54 6.88
CA LEU A 77 -5.23 -25.44 5.89
C LEU A 77 -4.16 -24.43 6.33
N ILE A 78 -4.56 -23.25 6.81
CA ILE A 78 -3.61 -22.23 7.28
C ILE A 78 -2.89 -22.69 8.56
N LYS A 79 -3.61 -23.31 9.51
CA LYS A 79 -3.04 -23.77 10.80
C LYS A 79 -1.99 -24.84 10.65
N LYS A 80 -2.09 -25.72 9.65
CA LYS A 80 -1.10 -26.79 9.51
C LYS A 80 0.30 -26.26 9.17
N GLN A 81 0.47 -25.01 8.71
CA GLN A 81 1.74 -24.27 8.49
C GLN A 81 2.84 -24.98 7.66
N ASP A 82 2.64 -26.24 7.28
CA ASP A 82 3.73 -27.16 6.96
C ASP A 82 4.15 -27.09 5.49
N TYR A 83 3.40 -26.42 4.61
CA TYR A 83 3.70 -26.39 3.17
C TYR A 83 3.35 -25.07 2.50
N ALA A 84 4.36 -24.41 1.92
CA ALA A 84 4.20 -23.26 1.01
C ALA A 84 3.12 -23.52 -0.07
N THR A 85 2.95 -24.78 -0.49
CA THR A 85 1.93 -25.23 -1.44
C THR A 85 0.50 -25.04 -0.92
N VAL A 86 0.25 -25.29 0.37
CA VAL A 86 -1.09 -25.13 0.97
C VAL A 86 -1.50 -23.66 1.03
N LEU A 87 -0.56 -22.78 1.38
CA LEU A 87 -0.80 -21.33 1.37
C LEU A 87 -0.99 -20.80 -0.06
N MET A 88 -0.29 -21.37 -1.05
CA MET A 88 -0.55 -21.10 -2.47
C MET A 88 -1.93 -21.56 -2.94
N ILE A 89 -2.45 -22.67 -2.40
CA ILE A 89 -3.81 -23.13 -2.69
C ILE A 89 -4.84 -22.18 -2.12
N VAL A 90 -4.70 -21.79 -0.84
CA VAL A 90 -5.61 -20.81 -0.22
C VAL A 90 -5.58 -19.49 -0.99
N LEU A 91 -4.39 -18.98 -1.34
CA LEU A 91 -4.27 -17.78 -2.16
C LEU A 91 -4.90 -17.96 -3.56
N GLY A 92 -4.75 -19.14 -4.16
CA GLY A 92 -5.37 -19.49 -5.44
C GLY A 92 -6.90 -19.49 -5.35
N ILE A 93 -7.46 -20.08 -4.30
CA ILE A 93 -8.89 -20.10 -4.02
C ILE A 93 -9.40 -18.66 -3.85
N VAL A 94 -8.71 -17.85 -3.05
CA VAL A 94 -9.07 -16.43 -2.86
C VAL A 94 -9.07 -15.67 -4.18
N LYS A 95 -8.07 -15.90 -5.04
CA LYS A 95 -7.99 -15.27 -6.37
C LYS A 95 -9.16 -15.68 -7.26
N GLN A 96 -9.60 -16.94 -7.22
CA GLN A 96 -10.70 -17.43 -8.05
C GLN A 96 -12.08 -17.02 -7.53
N LEU A 97 -12.25 -16.98 -6.21
CA LEU A 97 -13.52 -16.63 -5.57
C LEU A 97 -13.69 -15.14 -5.31
N ARG A 98 -12.81 -14.28 -5.81
CA ARG A 98 -12.82 -12.82 -5.57
C ARG A 98 -14.12 -12.09 -5.95
N PHE A 99 -14.98 -12.71 -6.76
CA PHE A 99 -16.28 -12.16 -7.17
C PHE A 99 -17.48 -12.89 -6.56
N ALA A 100 -17.25 -13.87 -5.69
CA ALA A 100 -18.33 -14.55 -4.97
C ALA A 100 -18.70 -13.72 -3.74
N SER A 101 -19.93 -13.19 -3.70
CA SER A 101 -20.39 -12.29 -2.63
C SER A 101 -20.44 -12.96 -1.26
N GLN A 102 -20.60 -14.28 -1.22
CA GLN A 102 -20.61 -15.09 0.00
C GLN A 102 -19.20 -15.42 0.51
N PHE A 103 -18.15 -15.06 -0.23
CA PHE A 103 -16.78 -15.37 0.12
C PHE A 103 -16.02 -14.09 0.52
N ASP A 104 -15.64 -14.01 1.79
CA ASP A 104 -14.80 -12.92 2.28
C ASP A 104 -13.32 -13.17 1.95
N GLY A 105 -12.94 -12.88 0.71
CA GLY A 105 -11.56 -13.03 0.26
C GLY A 105 -10.57 -12.15 1.02
N MET A 106 -11.00 -10.98 1.47
CA MET A 106 -10.14 -10.04 2.20
C MET A 106 -9.84 -10.54 3.62
N TYR A 107 -10.82 -11.15 4.30
CA TYR A 107 -10.58 -11.87 5.55
C TYR A 107 -9.47 -12.93 5.39
N TRP A 108 -9.53 -13.76 4.34
CA TRP A 108 -8.53 -14.80 4.13
C TRP A 108 -7.15 -14.25 3.75
N ILE A 109 -7.08 -13.16 2.97
CA ILE A 109 -5.81 -12.44 2.72
C ILE A 109 -5.18 -12.00 4.04
N LYS A 110 -5.98 -11.41 4.93
CA LYS A 110 -5.52 -10.99 6.26
C LYS A 110 -4.97 -12.17 7.06
N GLN A 111 -5.69 -13.30 7.09
CA GLN A 111 -5.21 -14.51 7.78
C GLN A 111 -3.90 -15.06 7.19
N LEU A 112 -3.74 -15.04 5.86
CA LEU A 112 -2.52 -15.48 5.21
C LEU A 112 -1.32 -14.56 5.52
N LEU A 113 -1.52 -13.24 5.61
CA LEU A 113 -0.47 -12.31 6.03
C LEU A 113 -0.05 -12.54 7.49
N ASP A 114 -1.00 -12.78 8.39
CA ASP A 114 -0.71 -12.90 9.81
C ASP A 114 -0.13 -14.26 10.19
N ARG A 115 -0.60 -15.35 9.55
CA ARG A 115 -0.28 -16.74 9.95
C ARG A 115 0.60 -17.50 8.95
N GLY A 116 0.80 -16.97 7.74
CA GLY A 116 1.57 -17.63 6.69
C GLY A 116 3.08 -17.64 6.95
N ASP A 117 3.81 -18.47 6.19
CA ASP A 117 5.26 -18.41 6.12
C ASP A 117 5.74 -17.16 5.35
N GLN A 118 7.04 -16.87 5.35
CA GLN A 118 7.58 -15.67 4.72
C GLN A 118 7.32 -15.63 3.20
N LYS A 119 7.33 -16.79 2.53
CA LYS A 119 7.11 -16.87 1.08
C LYS A 119 5.67 -16.52 0.74
N ALA A 120 4.71 -17.10 1.46
CA ALA A 120 3.29 -16.81 1.32
C ALA A 120 3.00 -15.34 1.64
N LYS A 121 3.57 -14.80 2.73
CA LYS A 121 3.43 -13.38 3.10
C LYS A 121 3.85 -12.46 1.96
N ASN A 122 5.02 -12.71 1.38
CA ASN A 122 5.52 -11.92 0.25
C ASN A 122 4.62 -12.04 -1.00
N GLU A 123 4.16 -13.24 -1.33
CA GLU A 123 3.29 -13.46 -2.50
C GLU A 123 1.89 -12.86 -2.33
N VAL A 124 1.32 -12.94 -1.12
CA VAL A 124 0.04 -12.33 -0.75
C VAL A 124 0.16 -10.81 -0.82
N TYR A 125 1.23 -10.24 -0.24
CA TYR A 125 1.49 -8.81 -0.32
C TYR A 125 1.64 -8.32 -1.76
N ASN A 126 2.44 -9.02 -2.57
CA ASN A 126 2.62 -8.70 -3.98
C ASN A 126 1.28 -8.78 -4.75
N THR A 127 0.46 -9.78 -4.47
CA THR A 127 -0.87 -9.92 -5.07
C THR A 127 -1.75 -8.72 -4.73
N LEU A 128 -1.77 -8.31 -3.46
CA LEU A 128 -2.57 -7.19 -2.98
C LEU A 128 -2.12 -5.86 -3.62
N LEU A 129 -0.80 -5.64 -3.71
CA LEU A 129 -0.22 -4.47 -4.36
C LEU A 129 -0.49 -4.45 -5.87
N GLU A 130 -0.39 -5.60 -6.55
CA GLU A 130 -0.75 -5.72 -7.97
C GLU A 130 -2.25 -5.50 -8.22
N GLN A 131 -3.10 -5.94 -7.29
CA GLN A 131 -4.53 -5.63 -7.34
C GLN A 131 -4.75 -4.12 -7.22
N ALA A 132 -4.12 -3.44 -6.25
CA ALA A 132 -4.21 -1.99 -6.10
C ALA A 132 -3.80 -1.25 -7.39
N LYS A 133 -2.70 -1.67 -8.03
CA LYS A 133 -2.24 -1.11 -9.31
C LYS A 133 -3.26 -1.30 -10.43
N LYS A 134 -3.91 -2.47 -10.50
CA LYS A 134 -4.92 -2.78 -11.52
C LYS A 134 -6.28 -2.14 -11.27
N SER A 135 -6.57 -1.71 -10.03
CA SER A 135 -7.83 -1.05 -9.70
C SER A 135 -8.00 0.30 -10.41
N GLY A 136 -6.92 0.94 -10.85
CA GLY A 136 -6.98 2.23 -11.54
C GLY A 136 -7.74 3.27 -10.70
N LEU A 137 -8.80 3.84 -11.27
CA LEU A 137 -9.65 4.84 -10.62
C LEU A 137 -10.47 4.28 -9.44
N ARG A 138 -10.63 2.95 -9.33
CA ARG A 138 -11.39 2.28 -8.26
C ARG A 138 -10.52 1.90 -7.06
N VAL A 139 -9.31 2.45 -6.96
CA VAL A 139 -8.38 2.11 -5.86
C VAL A 139 -8.99 2.35 -4.48
N TYR A 140 -9.85 3.37 -4.33
CA TYR A 140 -10.50 3.69 -3.06
C TYR A 140 -11.40 2.57 -2.52
N GLU A 141 -12.00 1.73 -3.36
CA GLU A 141 -12.78 0.56 -2.89
C GLU A 141 -11.88 -0.43 -2.12
N LEU A 142 -10.65 -0.62 -2.61
CA LEU A 142 -9.66 -1.45 -1.94
C LEU A 142 -9.12 -0.76 -0.67
N LEU A 143 -8.83 0.54 -0.74
CA LEU A 143 -8.35 1.30 0.41
C LEU A 143 -9.38 1.35 1.53
N ASP A 144 -10.66 1.45 1.20
CA ASP A 144 -11.76 1.39 2.18
C ASP A 144 -11.86 0.05 2.88
N THR A 145 -11.48 -1.04 2.22
CA THR A 145 -11.41 -2.33 2.90
C THR A 145 -10.16 -2.41 3.78
N LEU A 146 -9.02 -1.99 3.24
CA LEU A 146 -7.72 -2.03 3.93
C LEU A 146 -7.61 -1.05 5.10
N LYS A 147 -8.40 0.03 5.14
CA LYS A 147 -8.43 0.95 6.29
C LYS A 147 -8.82 0.23 7.58
N THR A 148 -9.65 -0.81 7.49
CA THR A 148 -10.05 -1.64 8.65
C THR A 148 -8.91 -2.50 9.20
N TRP A 149 -7.79 -2.58 8.47
CA TRP A 149 -6.59 -3.27 8.91
C TRP A 149 -5.56 -2.33 9.49
N LEU A 150 -5.80 -1.01 9.50
CA LEU A 150 -4.87 -0.09 10.15
C LEU A 150 -4.90 -0.31 11.66
N PRO A 151 -3.73 -0.29 12.32
CA PRO A 151 -3.71 -0.35 13.77
C PRO A 151 -4.30 0.94 14.34
N ASP A 152 -4.85 0.88 15.54
CA ASP A 152 -5.27 2.08 16.25
C ASP A 152 -4.07 3.01 16.47
N ARG A 153 -4.26 4.32 16.33
CA ARG A 153 -3.17 5.31 16.42
C ARG A 153 -2.44 5.31 17.76
N GLY A 154 -3.09 4.87 18.84
CA GLY A 154 -2.53 4.76 20.19
C GLY A 154 -2.02 3.36 20.55
N LEU A 155 -2.13 2.39 19.64
CA LEU A 155 -1.67 1.03 19.89
C LEU A 155 -0.13 0.98 19.85
N GLU A 156 0.45 0.31 20.84
CA GLU A 156 1.89 0.07 20.91
C GLU A 156 2.35 -0.75 19.71
N HIS A 157 3.49 -0.38 19.11
CA HIS A 157 3.98 -0.96 17.86
C HIS A 157 4.26 -2.46 17.96
N GLU A 158 4.66 -2.94 19.13
CA GLU A 158 4.93 -4.35 19.43
C GLU A 158 3.68 -5.23 19.36
N LYS A 159 2.48 -4.62 19.41
CA LYS A 159 1.18 -5.30 19.30
C LYS A 159 0.64 -5.33 17.87
N TYR A 160 1.35 -4.74 16.91
CA TYR A 160 0.91 -4.75 15.52
C TYR A 160 0.93 -6.18 14.97
N SER A 161 -0.13 -6.57 14.28
CA SER A 161 -0.11 -7.73 13.41
C SER A 161 0.68 -7.41 12.13
N LEU A 162 1.12 -8.44 11.41
CA LEU A 162 1.77 -8.23 10.11
C LEU A 162 0.80 -7.60 9.10
N SER A 163 -0.49 -7.93 9.16
CA SER A 163 -1.51 -7.27 8.36
C SER A 163 -1.62 -5.76 8.66
N ASN A 164 -1.43 -5.32 9.92
CA ASN A 164 -1.35 -3.89 10.25
C ASN A 164 -0.17 -3.23 9.53
N GLU A 165 1.01 -3.82 9.64
CA GLU A 165 2.24 -3.28 9.04
C GLU A 165 2.17 -3.25 7.51
N TYR A 166 1.67 -4.32 6.89
CA TYR A 166 1.50 -4.37 5.44
C TYR A 166 0.42 -3.40 4.94
N ALA A 167 -0.66 -3.17 5.69
CA ALA A 167 -1.65 -2.15 5.33
C ALA A 167 -1.04 -0.74 5.35
N LEU A 168 -0.22 -0.44 6.36
CA LEU A 168 0.55 0.81 6.42
C LEU A 168 1.51 0.93 5.22
N LYS A 169 2.32 -0.10 4.98
CA LYS A 169 3.29 -0.10 3.89
C LYS A 169 2.65 0.04 2.49
N LEU A 170 1.51 -0.61 2.28
CA LEU A 170 0.89 -0.71 0.96
C LEU A 170 0.59 0.66 0.35
N ILE A 171 0.10 1.63 1.15
CA ILE A 171 -0.25 2.95 0.62
C ILE A 171 0.99 3.69 0.09
N ILE A 172 2.13 3.54 0.76
CA ILE A 172 3.42 4.11 0.33
C ILE A 172 3.87 3.46 -0.96
N ASP A 173 3.93 2.13 -0.99
CA ASP A 173 4.37 1.38 -2.17
C ASP A 173 3.50 1.66 -3.40
N TYR A 174 2.19 1.72 -3.18
CA TYR A 174 1.23 2.05 -4.22
C TYR A 174 1.46 3.46 -4.76
N ALA A 175 1.52 4.48 -3.88
CA ALA A 175 1.70 5.86 -4.31
C ALA A 175 3.04 6.07 -5.02
N MET A 176 4.13 5.50 -4.51
CA MET A 176 5.45 5.57 -5.15
C MET A 176 5.44 4.89 -6.52
N THR A 177 4.79 3.72 -6.65
CA THR A 177 4.66 3.05 -7.95
C THR A 177 3.81 3.88 -8.92
N ALA A 178 2.68 4.41 -8.47
CA ALA A 178 1.80 5.24 -9.28
C ALA A 178 2.53 6.51 -9.76
N ILE A 179 3.30 7.16 -8.88
CA ILE A 179 4.13 8.33 -9.19
C ILE A 179 5.19 8.00 -10.24
N ASN A 180 5.92 6.89 -10.08
CA ASN A 180 6.97 6.50 -11.02
C ASN A 180 6.44 6.23 -12.44
N ASN A 181 5.18 5.81 -12.54
CA ASN A 181 4.50 5.57 -13.81
C ASN A 181 3.73 6.80 -14.33
N PHE A 182 3.65 7.88 -13.55
CA PHE A 182 2.89 9.07 -13.90
C PHE A 182 3.72 10.02 -14.78
N LYS A 183 3.18 10.42 -15.93
CA LYS A 183 3.93 11.21 -16.90
C LYS A 183 3.93 12.69 -16.52
N ALA A 184 5.09 13.33 -16.61
CA ALA A 184 5.24 14.76 -16.33
C ALA A 184 4.33 15.66 -17.22
N VAL A 185 3.93 15.19 -18.40
CA VAL A 185 3.00 15.90 -19.29
C VAL A 185 1.58 15.97 -18.74
N ASP A 186 1.21 15.08 -17.82
CA ASP A 186 -0.11 15.04 -17.19
C ASP A 186 -0.15 15.85 -15.87
N TYR A 187 0.94 16.52 -15.48
CA TYR A 187 0.99 17.36 -14.28
C TYR A 187 0.20 18.66 -14.52
N GLY A 188 -0.69 19.01 -13.60
CA GLY A 188 -1.57 20.18 -13.71
C GLY A 188 -2.75 20.01 -14.65
N VAL A 189 -2.91 18.82 -15.25
CA VAL A 189 -4.10 18.47 -16.03
C VAL A 189 -5.24 18.16 -15.08
N TRP A 190 -6.42 18.75 -15.33
CA TRP A 190 -7.63 18.56 -14.54
C TRP A 190 -8.79 18.07 -15.42
N PRO A 191 -9.58 17.07 -15.00
CA PRO A 191 -9.41 16.22 -13.80
C PRO A 191 -8.09 15.45 -13.79
N SER A 192 -7.57 15.15 -12.59
CA SER A 192 -6.28 14.48 -12.46
C SER A 192 -6.34 13.05 -12.99
N LYS A 193 -5.34 12.64 -13.77
CA LYS A 193 -5.17 11.23 -14.16
C LYS A 193 -4.42 10.40 -13.11
N TYR A 194 -3.93 11.04 -12.06
CA TYR A 194 -3.24 10.35 -10.98
C TYR A 194 -4.29 9.59 -10.14
N PRO A 195 -4.18 8.25 -9.97
CA PRO A 195 -5.27 7.46 -9.41
C PRO A 195 -5.79 7.90 -8.04
N LEU A 196 -4.91 8.39 -7.16
CA LEU A 196 -5.32 8.87 -5.83
C LEU A 196 -6.08 10.21 -5.89
N PHE A 197 -5.95 10.97 -6.99
CA PHE A 197 -6.58 12.28 -7.17
C PHE A 197 -7.67 12.29 -8.24
N ALA A 198 -7.93 11.15 -8.88
CA ALA A 198 -8.77 11.11 -10.06
C ALA A 198 -10.26 11.24 -9.79
N ASN A 199 -10.70 10.92 -8.57
CA ASN A 199 -12.10 11.07 -8.12
C ASN A 199 -12.23 12.21 -7.09
N LEU A 200 -11.27 13.15 -7.08
CA LEU A 200 -11.35 14.37 -6.26
C LEU A 200 -12.19 15.46 -6.94
N ASN A 201 -13.20 15.09 -7.70
CA ASN A 201 -14.18 15.98 -8.32
C ASN A 201 -15.63 15.56 -7.96
N ASP A 202 -15.77 14.58 -7.07
CA ASP A 202 -17.04 14.02 -6.60
C ASP A 202 -17.35 14.53 -5.18
N ASP A 203 -18.61 14.42 -4.75
CA ASP A 203 -19.11 14.91 -3.43
C ASP A 203 -18.32 14.42 -2.20
N ASN A 204 -17.47 13.40 -2.33
CA ASN A 204 -16.65 12.79 -1.27
C ASN A 204 -15.17 13.23 -1.27
N GLU A 205 -14.79 14.26 -2.03
CA GLU A 205 -13.44 14.84 -2.10
C GLU A 205 -12.73 14.98 -0.74
N LEU A 206 -13.40 15.60 0.23
CA LEU A 206 -12.81 15.91 1.53
C LEU A 206 -12.47 14.65 2.32
N ALA A 207 -13.36 13.65 2.29
CA ALA A 207 -13.16 12.39 3.00
C ALA A 207 -11.98 11.59 2.42
N GLN A 208 -11.78 11.65 1.10
CA GLN A 208 -10.67 10.97 0.44
C GLN A 208 -9.32 11.58 0.82
N ILE A 209 -9.20 12.91 0.79
CA ILE A 209 -7.96 13.60 1.20
C ILE A 209 -7.65 13.31 2.67
N ASP A 210 -8.67 13.38 3.54
CA ASP A 210 -8.52 13.12 4.97
C ASP A 210 -8.08 11.66 5.22
N LEU A 211 -8.68 10.69 4.53
CA LEU A 211 -8.27 9.28 4.60
C LEU A 211 -6.82 9.09 4.15
N LEU A 212 -6.44 9.65 3.00
CA LEU A 212 -5.07 9.54 2.51
C LEU A 212 -4.11 10.12 3.53
N VAL A 213 -4.24 11.40 3.87
CA VAL A 213 -3.26 12.06 4.74
C VAL A 213 -3.21 11.38 6.12
N SER A 214 -4.36 11.00 6.69
CA SER A 214 -4.38 10.31 7.98
C SER A 214 -3.67 8.95 7.97
N TRP A 215 -3.69 8.25 6.84
CA TRP A 215 -2.99 6.98 6.63
C TRP A 215 -1.50 7.19 6.36
N PHE A 216 -1.14 8.10 5.45
CA PHE A 216 0.26 8.43 5.17
C PHE A 216 0.96 8.96 6.42
N PHE A 217 0.28 9.67 7.30
CA PHE A 217 0.86 10.21 8.54
C PHE A 217 0.57 9.35 9.77
N HIS A 218 0.22 8.08 9.59
CA HIS A 218 -0.03 7.18 10.71
C HIS A 218 1.23 7.02 11.58
N PRO A 219 1.15 7.11 12.93
CA PRO A 219 2.32 7.02 13.82
C PRO A 219 3.13 5.72 13.65
N GLY A 220 2.42 4.63 13.37
CA GLY A 220 2.99 3.30 13.13
C GLY A 220 3.75 3.13 11.80
N MET A 221 3.68 4.10 10.88
CA MET A 221 4.22 3.93 9.52
C MET A 221 5.73 3.74 9.50
N GLU A 222 6.47 4.50 10.31
CA GLU A 222 7.93 4.35 10.39
C GLU A 222 8.34 2.96 10.88
N TYR A 223 7.62 2.45 11.89
CA TYR A 223 7.85 1.11 12.42
C TYR A 223 7.64 0.06 11.34
N ALA A 224 6.51 0.11 10.63
CA ALA A 224 6.18 -0.84 9.56
C ALA A 224 7.25 -0.85 8.45
N LEU A 225 7.70 0.31 7.98
CA LEU A 225 8.73 0.40 6.93
C LEU A 225 10.09 -0.14 7.38
N LYS A 226 10.46 0.10 8.65
CA LYS A 226 11.71 -0.39 9.22
C LYS A 226 11.67 -1.90 9.44
N HIS A 227 10.59 -2.42 10.02
CA HIS A 227 10.45 -3.83 10.37
C HIS A 227 10.39 -4.72 9.13
N LEU A 228 9.74 -4.23 8.05
CA LEU A 228 9.64 -4.96 6.78
C LEU A 228 10.92 -4.87 5.91
N GLY A 229 12.03 -4.32 6.43
CA GLY A 229 13.36 -4.44 5.83
C GLY A 229 13.54 -3.75 4.47
N GLU A 230 12.86 -2.63 4.25
CA GLU A 230 12.80 -1.99 2.93
C GLU A 230 14.15 -1.43 2.46
N LYS A 231 14.61 -1.86 1.29
CA LYS A 231 15.87 -1.38 0.68
C LYS A 231 15.84 0.14 0.50
N THR A 232 14.70 0.69 0.09
CA THR A 232 14.51 2.14 -0.06
C THR A 232 14.63 2.86 1.29
N TYR A 233 14.04 2.30 2.36
CA TYR A 233 14.18 2.85 3.71
C TYR A 233 15.65 2.87 4.14
N HIS A 234 16.40 1.78 3.94
CA HIS A 234 17.82 1.74 4.27
C HIS A 234 18.67 2.72 3.46
N GLN A 235 18.40 2.87 2.15
CA GLN A 235 19.08 3.85 1.30
C GLN A 235 18.80 5.29 1.77
N LEU A 236 17.54 5.62 2.03
CA LEU A 236 17.15 6.93 2.55
C LEU A 236 17.70 7.18 3.96
N SER A 237 17.84 6.13 4.78
CA SER A 237 18.49 6.20 6.10
C SER A 237 19.95 6.62 6.00
N ASN A 238 20.67 6.08 5.02
CA ASN A 238 22.05 6.47 4.76
C ASN A 238 22.13 7.92 4.27
N GLN A 239 21.25 8.32 3.34
CA GLN A 239 21.17 9.72 2.88
C GLN A 239 20.83 10.69 4.01
N LEU A 240 19.89 10.32 4.88
CA LEU A 240 19.53 11.14 6.04
C LEU A 240 20.70 11.28 7.01
N SER A 241 21.48 10.22 7.22
CA SER A 241 22.66 10.26 8.08
C SER A 241 23.72 11.22 7.52
N GLN A 242 23.95 11.19 6.21
CA GLN A 242 24.83 12.15 5.53
C GLN A 242 24.28 13.59 5.62
N PHE A 243 22.97 13.75 5.46
CA PHE A 243 22.30 15.05 5.58
C PHE A 243 22.38 15.64 6.99
N LYS A 244 22.16 14.82 8.04
CA LYS A 244 22.35 15.23 9.44
C LYS A 244 23.77 15.73 9.67
N LYS A 245 24.78 15.01 9.13
CA LYS A 245 26.18 15.41 9.24
C LYS A 245 26.44 16.77 8.57
N ALA A 246 25.99 16.95 7.32
CA ALA A 246 26.15 18.22 6.61
C ALA A 246 25.45 19.40 7.32
N LEU A 247 24.29 19.17 7.94
CA LEU A 247 23.61 20.21 8.73
C LEU A 247 24.35 20.55 10.02
N LEU A 248 24.94 19.57 10.71
CA LEU A 248 25.72 19.81 11.92
C LEU A 248 27.03 20.56 11.64
N GLU A 249 27.55 20.46 10.41
CA GLU A 249 28.74 21.18 9.93
C GLU A 249 28.42 22.60 9.44
N ASP A 250 27.13 22.95 9.27
CA ASP A 250 26.67 24.29 8.91
C ASP A 250 26.62 25.18 10.17
N ASN A 251 27.69 25.96 10.37
CA ASN A 251 27.88 26.89 11.50
C ASN A 251 26.79 27.99 11.61
N SER A 252 25.84 28.08 10.68
CA SER A 252 24.69 28.99 10.77
C SER A 252 23.55 28.47 11.65
N ILE A 253 23.60 27.20 12.08
CA ILE A 253 22.56 26.57 12.91
C ILE A 253 22.85 26.79 14.40
N ASP A 254 22.78 28.05 14.84
CA ASP A 254 23.18 28.45 16.18
C ASP A 254 22.01 28.44 17.19
N ASN A 255 21.26 27.33 17.24
CA ASN A 255 20.12 27.24 18.16
C ASN A 255 19.87 25.81 18.63
N ALA A 256 19.87 25.59 19.96
CA ALA A 256 19.65 24.28 20.59
C ALA A 256 18.36 23.58 20.11
N ASN A 257 17.33 24.35 19.75
CA ASN A 257 16.10 23.86 19.15
C ASN A 257 16.30 23.21 17.77
N ASN A 258 17.18 23.79 16.94
CA ASN A 258 17.49 23.21 15.63
C ASN A 258 18.29 21.93 15.76
N LEU A 259 19.23 21.86 16.72
CA LEU A 259 19.98 20.64 17.01
C LEU A 259 19.06 19.50 17.45
N LYS A 260 18.05 19.80 18.27
CA LYS A 260 17.02 18.84 18.69
C LYS A 260 16.18 18.35 17.50
N VAL A 261 15.68 19.27 16.67
CA VAL A 261 14.95 18.93 15.44
C VAL A 261 15.78 18.04 14.51
N ILE A 262 17.07 18.32 14.34
CA ILE A 262 17.99 17.53 13.51
C ILE A 262 18.19 16.11 14.08
N LYS A 263 18.34 15.98 15.39
CA LYS A 263 18.49 14.66 16.05
C LYS A 263 17.24 13.81 15.85
N ASP A 264 16.06 14.42 16.00
CA ASP A 264 14.76 13.75 15.90
C ASP A 264 14.31 13.48 14.45
N LEU A 265 15.12 13.83 13.43
CA LEU A 265 14.76 13.54 12.03
C LEU A 265 14.71 12.04 11.77
N LYS A 266 13.60 11.64 11.14
CA LYS A 266 13.28 10.28 10.75
C LYS A 266 13.35 10.14 9.25
N VAL A 267 13.83 9.00 8.77
CA VAL A 267 13.92 8.64 7.34
C VAL A 267 12.56 8.80 6.67
N PHE A 268 11.53 8.41 7.40
CA PHE A 268 10.16 8.51 6.99
C PHE A 268 9.72 9.95 6.64
N ASN A 269 10.25 10.97 7.31
CA ASN A 269 9.92 12.37 7.00
C ASN A 269 10.41 12.77 5.60
N ILE A 270 11.48 12.16 5.07
CA ILE A 270 11.93 12.38 3.69
C ILE A 270 10.86 11.90 2.71
N ILE A 271 10.35 10.68 2.92
CA ILE A 271 9.33 10.07 2.07
C ILE A 271 8.08 10.96 2.05
N LEU A 272 7.61 11.39 3.24
CA LEU A 272 6.43 12.25 3.34
C LEU A 272 6.61 13.60 2.65
N ALA A 273 7.75 14.26 2.87
CA ALA A 273 8.03 15.55 2.25
C ALA A 273 8.11 15.47 0.71
N ASP A 274 8.68 14.38 0.18
CA ASP A 274 8.78 14.15 -1.26
C ASP A 274 7.41 13.80 -1.87
N LEU A 275 6.60 12.99 -1.17
CA LEU A 275 5.23 12.69 -1.60
C LEU A 275 4.38 13.96 -1.68
N VAL A 276 4.40 14.79 -0.64
CA VAL A 276 3.67 16.07 -0.62
C VAL A 276 4.18 17.00 -1.73
N GLU A 277 5.50 17.06 -1.97
CA GLU A 277 6.08 17.81 -3.09
C GLU A 277 5.53 17.35 -4.45
N ILE A 278 5.51 16.05 -4.68
CA ILE A 278 5.07 15.45 -5.95
C ILE A 278 3.58 15.63 -6.14
N TRP A 279 2.78 15.38 -5.10
CA TRP A 279 1.33 15.61 -5.16
C TRP A 279 0.97 17.05 -5.46
N PHE A 280 1.67 18.01 -4.83
CA PHE A 280 1.48 19.42 -5.13
C PHE A 280 1.80 19.73 -6.61
N LYS A 281 2.86 19.13 -7.17
CA LYS A 281 3.20 19.26 -8.60
C LYS A 281 2.16 18.60 -9.52
N ILE A 282 1.64 17.44 -9.14
CA ILE A 282 0.59 16.75 -9.90
C ILE A 282 -0.66 17.61 -10.01
N LEU A 283 -1.06 18.25 -8.90
CA LEU A 283 -2.23 19.12 -8.84
C LEU A 283 -2.00 20.45 -9.58
N HIS A 284 -0.91 21.15 -9.29
CA HIS A 284 -0.68 22.50 -9.81
C HIS A 284 -0.02 22.57 -11.19
N GLY A 285 0.62 21.49 -11.63
CA GLY A 285 1.52 21.51 -12.77
C GLY A 285 2.80 22.30 -12.48
N PHE A 286 3.52 22.61 -13.57
CA PHE A 286 4.76 23.39 -13.52
C PHE A 286 4.55 24.91 -13.66
N ASP A 287 3.32 25.33 -13.98
CA ASP A 287 2.90 26.72 -14.07
C ASP A 287 1.74 27.00 -13.11
N THR A 288 2.10 27.31 -11.87
CA THR A 288 1.14 27.52 -10.76
C THR A 288 0.18 28.68 -10.98
N LYS A 289 0.43 29.58 -11.96
CA LYS A 289 -0.46 30.70 -12.27
C LYS A 289 -1.70 30.27 -13.07
N ASN A 290 -1.58 29.17 -13.80
CA ASN A 290 -2.63 28.62 -14.65
C ASN A 290 -3.26 27.36 -14.05
N THR A 291 -3.11 27.16 -12.74
CA THR A 291 -3.76 26.04 -12.04
C THR A 291 -5.29 26.17 -12.15
N HIS A 292 -5.96 25.06 -12.45
CA HIS A 292 -7.42 25.01 -12.56
C HIS A 292 -8.09 25.48 -11.25
N PRO A 293 -9.18 26.29 -11.29
CA PRO A 293 -9.80 26.83 -10.08
C PRO A 293 -10.26 25.76 -9.07
N GLU A 294 -10.79 24.63 -9.54
CA GLU A 294 -11.23 23.51 -8.68
C GLU A 294 -10.07 22.85 -7.90
N VAL A 295 -8.84 22.92 -8.43
CA VAL A 295 -7.67 22.35 -7.76
C VAL A 295 -7.27 23.17 -6.53
N LEU A 296 -7.55 24.48 -6.51
CA LEU A 296 -7.12 25.36 -5.43
C LEU A 296 -7.65 24.92 -4.05
N PRO A 297 -8.97 24.72 -3.84
CA PRO A 297 -9.48 24.26 -2.55
C PRO A 297 -9.01 22.84 -2.18
N ILE A 298 -8.86 21.94 -3.16
CA ILE A 298 -8.36 20.57 -2.97
C ILE A 298 -6.92 20.59 -2.46
N SER A 299 -6.06 21.36 -3.11
CA SER A 299 -4.66 21.53 -2.74
C SER A 299 -4.52 22.19 -1.37
N ASP A 300 -5.32 23.21 -1.08
CA ASP A 300 -5.33 23.85 0.23
C ASP A 300 -5.79 22.89 1.34
N ARG A 301 -6.82 22.06 1.08
CA ARG A 301 -7.25 21.00 2.02
C ARG A 301 -6.16 19.95 2.24
N LEU A 302 -5.50 19.51 1.18
CA LEU A 302 -4.37 18.57 1.28
C LEU A 302 -3.28 19.12 2.20
N LEU A 303 -2.85 20.37 1.98
CA LEU A 303 -1.82 20.98 2.81
C LEU A 303 -2.28 21.22 4.25
N GLN A 304 -3.54 21.61 4.47
CA GLN A 304 -4.12 21.72 5.83
C GLN A 304 -4.06 20.38 6.56
N GLN A 305 -4.47 19.29 5.90
CA GLN A 305 -4.41 17.97 6.52
C GLN A 305 -2.99 17.52 6.82
N VAL A 306 -2.03 17.84 5.94
CA VAL A 306 -0.62 17.56 6.19
C VAL A 306 -0.14 18.31 7.44
N VAL A 307 -0.51 19.59 7.61
CA VAL A 307 -0.20 20.35 8.83
C VAL A 307 -0.84 19.70 10.06
N LEU A 308 -2.13 19.36 10.00
CA LEU A 308 -2.88 18.76 11.12
C LEU A 308 -2.34 17.39 11.57
N ASN A 309 -1.82 16.59 10.64
CA ASN A 309 -1.30 15.25 10.94
C ASN A 309 0.22 15.22 11.12
N SER A 310 0.90 16.36 11.08
CA SER A 310 2.35 16.45 11.31
C SER A 310 2.69 17.18 12.58
N ASP A 311 3.71 16.71 13.30
CA ASP A 311 4.25 17.43 14.45
C ASP A 311 5.13 18.62 14.01
N ARG A 312 5.44 19.50 14.96
CA ARG A 312 6.25 20.71 14.69
C ARG A 312 7.65 20.40 14.13
N SER A 313 8.24 19.27 14.52
CA SER A 313 9.54 18.82 14.02
C SER A 313 9.43 18.42 12.54
N GLN A 314 8.41 17.64 12.19
CA GLN A 314 8.10 17.26 10.82
C GLN A 314 7.82 18.47 9.93
N GLN A 315 6.98 19.40 10.38
CA GLN A 315 6.68 20.63 9.64
C GLN A 315 7.94 21.47 9.38
N THR A 316 8.80 21.62 10.39
CA THR A 316 10.09 22.31 10.27
C THR A 316 11.00 21.61 9.25
N PHE A 317 11.04 20.28 9.30
CA PHE A 317 11.81 19.48 8.35
C PHE A 317 11.31 19.64 6.91
N PHE A 318 9.99 19.58 6.68
CA PHE A 318 9.39 19.74 5.34
C PHE A 318 9.79 21.08 4.73
N LEU A 319 9.64 22.17 5.48
CA LEU A 319 10.05 23.51 5.06
C LEU A 319 11.55 23.58 4.72
N ARG A 320 12.43 23.03 5.58
CA ARG A 320 13.88 23.03 5.33
C ARG A 320 14.24 22.20 4.10
N ARG A 321 13.62 21.02 3.92
CA ARG A 321 13.86 20.15 2.76
C ARG A 321 13.47 20.84 1.46
N TRP A 322 12.27 21.42 1.39
CA TRP A 322 11.83 22.14 0.20
C TRP A 322 12.65 23.40 -0.08
N TRP A 323 13.13 24.09 0.97
CA TRP A 323 14.07 25.21 0.80
C TRP A 323 15.40 24.75 0.18
N LEU A 324 15.97 23.65 0.64
CA LEU A 324 17.20 23.08 0.06
C LEU A 324 17.00 22.63 -1.39
N ARG A 325 15.84 22.03 -1.72
CA ARG A 325 15.49 21.65 -3.10
C ARG A 325 15.44 22.86 -4.02
N GLN A 326 14.95 24.01 -3.56
CA GLN A 326 15.02 25.27 -4.32
C GLN A 326 16.46 25.72 -4.55
N GLY A 327 17.34 25.56 -3.55
CA GLY A 327 18.78 25.82 -3.67
C GLY A 327 19.42 24.95 -4.75
N LEU A 328 19.19 23.63 -4.69
CA LEU A 328 19.70 22.67 -5.68
C LEU A 328 19.27 23.04 -7.11
N PHE A 329 18.00 23.37 -7.32
CA PHE A 329 17.55 23.80 -8.65
C PHE A 329 18.17 25.13 -9.07
N THR A 330 18.44 26.04 -8.15
CA THR A 330 19.16 27.30 -8.45
C THR A 330 20.57 27.01 -8.96
N ASP A 331 21.27 26.07 -8.33
CA ASP A 331 22.61 25.69 -8.76
C ASP A 331 22.61 24.93 -10.09
N GLU A 332 21.65 24.03 -10.32
CA GLU A 332 21.49 23.36 -11.62
C GLU A 332 21.20 24.36 -12.75
N ILE A 333 20.35 25.37 -12.52
CA ILE A 333 20.07 26.44 -13.49
C ILE A 333 21.34 27.21 -13.87
N ARG A 334 22.27 27.40 -12.93
CA ARG A 334 23.55 28.11 -13.16
C ARG A 334 24.54 27.27 -13.96
N LYS A 335 24.54 25.94 -13.78
CA LYS A 335 25.44 25.01 -14.48
C LYS A 335 25.00 24.72 -15.92
N ILE A 336 23.70 24.79 -16.20
CA ILE A 336 23.15 24.51 -17.54
C ILE A 336 23.49 25.63 -18.52
N SER A 337 24.00 25.26 -19.70
CA SER A 337 24.32 26.22 -20.75
C SER A 337 23.08 27.01 -21.21
N LEU A 338 23.27 28.28 -21.59
CA LEU A 338 22.21 29.11 -22.16
C LEU A 338 21.64 28.54 -23.47
N ALA A 339 22.38 27.67 -24.16
CA ALA A 339 21.91 26.96 -25.35
C ALA A 339 20.86 25.88 -25.00
N GLU A 340 20.89 25.29 -23.81
CA GLU A 340 19.95 24.25 -23.34
C GLU A 340 18.68 24.87 -22.73
N ARG A 341 18.01 25.77 -23.47
CA ARG A 341 16.88 26.58 -22.97
C ARG A 341 15.76 25.75 -22.35
N ALA A 342 15.37 24.63 -22.99
CA ALA A 342 14.28 23.77 -22.50
C ALA A 342 14.62 23.12 -21.14
N LYS A 343 15.84 22.59 -20.99
CA LYS A 343 16.32 21.98 -19.75
C LYS A 343 16.41 23.01 -18.62
N ARG A 344 16.93 24.21 -18.92
CA ARG A 344 16.98 25.33 -17.98
C ARG A 344 15.58 25.77 -17.55
N GLN A 345 14.65 25.87 -18.50
CA GLN A 345 13.27 26.26 -18.22
C GLN A 345 12.56 25.25 -17.30
N ARG A 346 12.81 23.95 -17.50
CA ARG A 346 12.29 22.89 -16.60
C ARG A 346 12.71 23.15 -15.14
N PHE A 347 13.98 23.36 -14.86
CA PHE A 347 14.45 23.62 -13.49
C PHE A 347 13.91 24.95 -12.91
N ILE A 348 13.76 25.98 -13.75
CA ILE A 348 13.11 27.23 -13.33
C ILE A 348 11.68 26.97 -12.87
N ASN A 349 10.92 26.17 -13.62
CA ASN A 349 9.54 25.85 -13.29
C ASN A 349 9.44 24.97 -12.04
N GLU A 350 10.27 23.92 -11.94
CA GLU A 350 10.40 23.08 -10.74
C GLU A 350 10.65 23.91 -9.48
N ARG A 351 11.60 24.86 -9.55
CA ARG A 351 11.90 25.78 -8.45
C ARG A 351 10.71 26.66 -8.07
N LYS A 352 9.96 27.18 -9.06
CA LYS A 352 8.76 28.01 -8.80
C LYS A 352 7.68 27.23 -8.07
N VAL A 353 7.39 26.01 -8.49
CA VAL A 353 6.37 25.17 -7.84
C VAL A 353 6.74 24.88 -6.38
N ILE A 354 7.99 24.51 -6.11
CA ILE A 354 8.45 24.25 -4.74
C ILE A 354 8.43 25.54 -3.89
N LEU A 355 8.76 26.70 -4.47
CA LEU A 355 8.67 27.97 -3.77
C LEU A 355 7.23 28.26 -3.34
N GLU A 356 6.25 28.01 -4.21
CA GLU A 356 4.83 28.20 -3.88
C GLU A 356 4.33 27.20 -2.83
N LEU A 357 4.69 25.91 -2.95
CA LEU A 357 4.43 24.90 -1.92
C LEU A 357 4.97 25.35 -0.55
N HIS A 358 6.24 25.76 -0.50
CA HIS A 358 6.89 26.21 0.72
C HIS A 358 6.17 27.43 1.32
N LYS A 359 5.77 28.41 0.50
CA LYS A 359 5.02 29.59 0.97
C LYS A 359 3.66 29.21 1.55
N LYS A 360 2.86 28.43 0.82
CA LYS A 360 1.53 27.99 1.24
C LYS A 360 1.59 27.18 2.53
N PHE A 361 2.46 26.18 2.57
CA PHE A 361 2.63 25.35 3.76
C PHE A 361 3.10 26.17 4.98
N LYS A 362 4.05 27.09 4.79
CA LYS A 362 4.51 28.00 5.86
C LYS A 362 3.41 28.92 6.37
N ALA A 363 2.45 29.31 5.53
CA ALA A 363 1.33 30.13 5.96
C ALA A 363 0.34 29.33 6.82
N LEU A 364 0.13 28.05 6.50
CA LEU A 364 -0.76 27.14 7.23
C LEU A 364 -0.16 26.59 8.54
N ALA A 365 1.16 26.43 8.60
CA ALA A 365 1.87 25.89 9.77
C ALA A 365 2.23 26.94 10.84
N ARG A 366 1.70 28.17 10.72
CA ARG A 366 1.80 29.23 11.74
C ARG A 366 0.65 29.13 12.71
#